data_AF-A0A929F028-F1
#
_entry.id   AF-A0A929F028-F1
#
_cell.length_a   1.000
_cell.length_b   1.000
_cell.length_c   1.000
_cell.angle_alpha   90.00
_cell.angle_beta   90.00
_cell.angle_gamma   90.00
#
_symmetry.space_group_name_H-M   'P 1'
#
loop_
_entity.id
_entity.type
_entity.pdbx_description
1 polymer ?
#
loop_
_entity_poly.entity_id
_entity_poly.type
_entity_poly.pdbx_seq_one_letter_code
_entity_poly.pdbx_strand_id
1 'polypeptide(L)'
;MIRLNYRIVCGVALLMLSGSGFAGEITRAAAEELMVECQRQRQEQIAPHKEKAIEDCITKRRRDRDYCESYNRNYGQRTAGGTSAGMFWGLPVCEEAVAAEKYFRMNPGKKTYKTTP
;
A
#
# COMPACT_ATOMS: atom_id res chain seq x y z
N MET A 1 -31.82 53.51 21.99
CA MET A 1 -31.99 52.93 20.63
C MET A 1 -30.72 52.18 20.27
N ILE A 2 -30.70 50.86 20.46
CA ILE A 2 -29.59 49.97 20.06
C ILE A 2 -30.14 49.07 18.96
N ARG A 3 -29.60 49.18 17.74
CA ARG A 3 -29.92 48.26 16.63
C ARG A 3 -29.01 47.03 16.74
N LEU A 4 -29.57 45.90 17.13
CA LEU A 4 -28.92 44.59 17.05
C LEU A 4 -29.31 43.95 15.71
N ASN A 5 -28.38 43.84 14.77
CA ASN A 5 -28.61 43.28 13.44
C ASN A 5 -28.46 41.76 13.46
N TYR A 6 -29.61 41.09 13.42
CA TYR A 6 -29.75 39.69 13.07
C TYR A 6 -29.94 39.57 11.56
N ARG A 7 -28.90 39.16 10.83
CA ARG A 7 -29.05 38.57 9.49
C ARG A 7 -28.05 37.44 9.33
N ILE A 8 -28.49 36.29 9.83
CA ILE A 8 -28.26 34.95 9.29
C ILE A 8 -27.63 35.01 7.90
N VAL A 9 -26.33 34.76 7.82
CA VAL A 9 -25.71 34.27 6.58
C VAL A 9 -25.57 32.76 6.78
N CYS A 10 -26.61 32.06 6.30
CA CYS A 10 -26.52 30.67 5.92
C CYS A 10 -25.35 30.49 4.95
N GLY A 11 -24.45 29.55 5.20
CA GLY A 11 -23.54 29.09 4.16
C GLY A 11 -22.29 28.40 4.70
N VAL A 12 -22.01 27.23 4.12
CA VAL A 12 -20.80 26.40 4.28
C VAL A 12 -20.88 25.45 5.47
N ALA A 13 -21.66 24.37 5.34
CA ALA A 13 -21.28 23.10 4.72
C ALA A 13 -20.35 22.25 5.59
N LEU A 14 -20.90 21.23 6.23
CA LEU A 14 -20.19 19.98 6.52
C LEU A 14 -21.20 18.83 6.69
N LEU A 15 -21.93 18.56 5.62
CA LEU A 15 -22.65 17.30 5.42
C LEU A 15 -21.81 16.46 4.46
N MET A 16 -21.75 15.15 4.75
CA MET A 16 -21.14 14.05 3.99
C MET A 16 -19.78 13.54 4.51
N LEU A 17 -19.77 12.99 5.72
CA LEU A 17 -19.01 11.74 5.94
C LEU A 17 -19.93 10.56 5.64
N SER A 18 -20.19 10.34 4.36
CA SER A 18 -20.74 9.07 3.87
C SER A 18 -19.53 8.20 3.55
N GLY A 19 -18.98 7.54 4.57
CA GLY A 19 -18.07 6.41 4.35
C GLY A 19 -18.83 5.34 3.58
N SER A 20 -18.82 5.43 2.26
CA SER A 20 -19.29 4.35 1.39
C SER A 20 -18.20 3.30 1.46
N GLY A 21 -18.28 2.44 2.47
CA GLY A 21 -17.59 1.16 2.43
C GLY A 21 -18.18 0.42 1.23
N PHE A 22 -17.50 0.50 0.08
CA PHE A 22 -17.85 -0.33 -1.05
C PHE A 22 -17.58 -1.76 -0.61
N ALA A 23 -18.63 -2.46 -0.20
CA ALA A 23 -18.63 -3.91 -0.08
C ALA A 23 -18.44 -4.47 -1.49
N GLY A 24 -17.18 -4.58 -1.90
CA GLY A 24 -16.78 -5.11 -3.19
C GLY A 24 -16.72 -6.63 -3.13
N GLU A 25 -17.23 -7.30 -4.16
CA GLU A 25 -16.92 -8.70 -4.38
C GLU A 25 -15.66 -8.80 -5.25
N ILE A 26 -14.60 -9.38 -4.69
CA ILE A 26 -13.33 -9.64 -5.38
C ILE A 26 -13.39 -11.05 -5.96
N THR A 27 -13.16 -11.18 -7.27
CA THR A 27 -12.98 -12.48 -7.93
C THR A 27 -11.53 -12.98 -7.79
N ARG A 28 -11.26 -14.24 -8.13
CA ARG A 28 -9.87 -14.75 -8.15
C ARG A 28 -8.96 -13.97 -9.09
N ALA A 29 -9.44 -13.66 -10.30
CA ALA A 29 -8.69 -12.86 -11.26
C ALA A 29 -8.42 -11.44 -10.72
N ALA A 30 -9.43 -10.80 -10.13
CA ALA A 30 -9.25 -9.49 -9.51
C ALA A 30 -8.27 -9.53 -8.32
N ALA A 31 -8.22 -10.63 -7.55
CA ALA A 31 -7.23 -10.79 -6.47
C ALA A 31 -5.79 -10.91 -7.02
N GLU A 32 -5.59 -11.56 -8.16
CA GLU A 32 -4.29 -11.61 -8.84
C GLU A 32 -3.86 -10.22 -9.34
N GLU A 33 -4.79 -9.47 -9.94
CA GLU A 33 -4.56 -8.09 -10.38
C GLU A 33 -4.22 -7.17 -9.20
N LEU A 34 -4.94 -7.29 -8.07
CA LEU A 34 -4.63 -6.56 -6.83
C LEU A 34 -3.23 -6.90 -6.31
N MET A 35 -2.79 -8.15 -6.42
CA MET A 35 -1.43 -8.53 -6.03
C MET A 35 -0.38 -7.92 -6.96
N VAL A 36 -0.61 -7.88 -8.27
CA VAL A 36 0.26 -7.20 -9.24
C VAL A 36 0.37 -5.71 -8.91
N GLU A 37 -0.76 -5.06 -8.64
CA GLU A 37 -0.82 -3.64 -8.29
C GLU A 37 -0.13 -3.35 -6.95
N CYS A 38 -0.34 -4.21 -5.95
CA CYS A 38 0.42 -4.17 -4.70
C CYS A 38 1.93 -4.23 -4.97
N GLN A 39 2.40 -5.19 -5.77
CA GLN A 39 3.83 -5.28 -6.07
C GLN A 39 4.34 -4.03 -6.79
N ARG A 40 3.59 -3.49 -7.75
CA ARG A 40 3.94 -2.27 -8.47
C ARG A 40 4.14 -1.10 -7.51
N GLN A 41 3.14 -0.82 -6.67
CA GLN A 41 3.23 0.26 -5.68
C GLN A 41 4.35 0.01 -4.67
N ARG A 42 4.56 -1.24 -4.23
CA ARG A 42 5.69 -1.60 -3.37
C ARG A 42 7.02 -1.23 -4.04
N GLN A 43 7.24 -1.58 -5.30
CA GLN A 43 8.50 -1.26 -5.97
C GLN A 43 8.71 0.26 -6.12
N GLU A 44 7.64 1.01 -6.39
CA GLU A 44 7.70 2.48 -6.42
C GLU A 44 8.11 3.07 -5.08
N GLN A 45 7.56 2.56 -3.98
CA GLN A 45 7.96 2.98 -2.63
C GLN A 45 9.37 2.51 -2.27
N ILE A 46 9.79 1.31 -2.68
CA ILE A 46 11.13 0.76 -2.40
C ILE A 46 12.24 1.54 -3.12
N ALA A 47 12.01 1.96 -4.37
CA ALA A 47 13.03 2.59 -5.23
C ALA A 47 13.81 3.74 -4.56
N PRO A 48 13.19 4.77 -3.97
CA PRO A 48 13.94 5.86 -3.33
C PRO A 48 14.76 5.39 -2.12
N HIS A 49 14.30 4.38 -1.39
CA HIS A 49 15.05 3.81 -0.25
C HIS A 49 16.22 2.95 -0.72
N LYS A 50 16.04 2.21 -1.82
CA LYS A 50 17.13 1.45 -2.45
C LYS A 50 18.22 2.39 -2.97
N GLU A 51 17.84 3.49 -3.61
CA GLU A 51 18.81 4.49 -4.08
C GLU A 51 19.59 5.10 -2.92
N LYS A 52 18.90 5.48 -1.84
CA LYS A 52 19.57 5.96 -0.63
C LYS A 52 20.54 4.93 -0.04
N ALA A 53 20.18 3.65 -0.05
CA ALA A 53 21.04 2.57 0.43
C ALA A 53 22.27 2.34 -0.47
N ILE A 54 22.13 2.52 -1.79
CA ILE A 54 23.25 2.49 -2.74
C ILE A 54 24.19 3.68 -2.47
N GLU A 55 23.64 4.88 -2.32
CA GLU A 55 24.44 6.08 -2.05
C GLU A 55 25.18 5.99 -0.72
N ASP A 56 24.52 5.48 0.32
CA ASP A 56 25.15 5.20 1.62
C ASP A 56 26.27 4.16 1.49
N CYS A 57 26.11 3.15 0.64
CA CYS A 57 27.14 2.16 0.36
C CYS A 57 28.37 2.79 -0.31
N ILE A 58 28.17 3.67 -1.29
CA ILE A 58 29.26 4.37 -1.99
C ILE A 58 29.98 5.33 -1.04
N THR A 59 29.22 6.19 -0.35
CA THR A 59 29.79 7.31 0.43
C THR A 59 30.35 6.87 1.77
N LYS A 60 29.64 6.00 2.50
CA LYS A 60 30.01 5.60 3.87
C LYS A 60 30.88 4.35 3.88
N ARG A 61 30.64 3.40 2.98
CA ARG A 61 31.42 2.15 2.90
C ARG A 61 32.54 2.20 1.87
N ARG A 62 32.65 3.30 1.10
CA ARG A 62 33.71 3.56 0.10
C ARG A 62 33.85 2.40 -0.90
N ARG A 63 32.71 1.86 -1.33
CA ARG A 63 32.64 0.82 -2.37
C ARG A 63 32.30 1.44 -3.72
N ASP A 64 32.66 0.74 -4.78
CA ASP A 64 32.27 1.13 -6.14
C ASP A 64 30.77 0.92 -6.38
N ARG A 65 30.25 1.61 -7.41
CA ARG A 65 28.83 1.60 -7.76
C ARG A 65 28.34 0.20 -8.11
N ASP A 66 29.07 -0.53 -8.93
CA ASP A 66 28.68 -1.87 -9.40
C ASP A 66 28.51 -2.85 -8.23
N TYR A 67 29.44 -2.82 -7.28
CA TYR A 67 29.32 -3.56 -6.02
C TYR A 67 28.05 -3.17 -5.25
N CYS A 68 27.80 -1.87 -5.06
CA CYS A 68 26.68 -1.40 -4.26
C CYS A 68 25.32 -1.71 -4.89
N GLU A 69 25.20 -1.64 -6.21
CA GLU A 69 23.99 -2.02 -6.96
C GLU A 69 23.73 -3.53 -6.85
N SER A 70 24.76 -4.35 -7.03
CA SER A 70 24.68 -5.80 -6.86
C SER A 70 24.32 -6.20 -5.43
N TYR A 71 24.95 -5.56 -4.45
CA TYR A 71 24.70 -5.79 -3.02
C TYR A 71 23.25 -5.45 -2.63
N ASN A 72 22.70 -4.36 -3.16
CA ASN A 72 21.34 -3.91 -2.90
C ASN A 72 20.30 -4.44 -3.90
N ARG A 73 20.64 -5.45 -4.73
CA ARG A 73 19.73 -5.96 -5.78
C ARG A 73 18.34 -6.33 -5.24
N ASN A 74 18.31 -6.96 -4.07
CA ASN A 74 17.11 -7.44 -3.38
C ASN A 74 16.66 -6.50 -2.25
N TYR A 75 17.10 -5.24 -2.25
CA TYR A 75 16.71 -4.27 -1.21
C TYR A 75 15.18 -4.19 -1.08
N GLY A 76 14.70 -4.19 0.16
CA GLY A 76 13.27 -4.15 0.47
C GLY A 76 12.48 -5.44 0.19
N GLN A 77 13.11 -6.45 -0.42
CA GLN A 77 12.49 -7.77 -0.60
C GLN A 77 12.64 -8.63 0.66
N ARG A 78 11.76 -9.62 0.80
CA ARG A 78 11.92 -10.63 1.84
C ARG A 78 13.16 -11.47 1.54
N THR A 79 14.04 -11.61 2.53
CA THR A 79 15.19 -12.52 2.43
C THR A 79 14.74 -13.97 2.64
N ALA A 80 15.38 -14.90 1.94
CA ALA A 80 15.15 -16.33 2.16
C ALA A 80 15.46 -16.69 3.63
N GLY A 81 14.52 -17.33 4.33
CA GLY A 81 14.62 -17.65 5.76
C GLY A 81 14.25 -16.51 6.72
N GLY A 82 13.98 -15.30 6.22
CA GLY A 82 13.49 -14.17 7.03
C GLY A 82 12.01 -14.30 7.41
N THR A 83 11.68 -13.92 8.65
CA THR A 83 10.31 -13.87 9.19
C THR A 83 9.57 -12.57 8.89
N SER A 84 10.27 -11.52 8.43
CA SER A 84 9.64 -10.25 8.05
C SER A 84 9.05 -10.31 6.64
N ALA A 85 7.92 -9.63 6.41
CA ALA A 85 7.24 -9.65 5.11
C ALA A 85 8.08 -9.01 3.98
N GLY A 86 9.04 -8.14 4.30
CA GLY A 86 9.66 -7.20 3.36
C GLY A 86 9.05 -5.80 3.52
N MET A 87 9.60 -4.80 2.82
CA MET A 87 9.13 -3.41 2.98
C MET A 87 7.77 -3.18 2.30
N PHE A 88 6.97 -2.26 2.84
CA PHE A 88 5.72 -1.75 2.23
C PHE A 88 4.58 -2.77 1.98
N TRP A 89 4.54 -3.89 2.69
CA TRP A 89 3.38 -4.79 2.61
C TRP A 89 2.12 -4.26 3.30
N GLY A 90 2.22 -3.21 4.12
CA GLY A 90 1.08 -2.54 4.75
C GLY A 90 0.45 -1.42 3.90
N LEU A 91 0.71 -1.38 2.59
CA LEU A 91 -0.05 -0.51 1.70
C LEU A 91 -1.50 -1.02 1.62
N PRO A 92 -2.53 -0.16 1.55
CA PRO A 92 -3.93 -0.60 1.54
C PRO A 92 -4.24 -1.65 0.47
N VAL A 93 -3.72 -1.45 -0.75
CA VAL A 93 -3.88 -2.42 -1.86
C VAL A 93 -3.22 -3.77 -1.56
N CYS A 94 -2.12 -3.77 -0.80
CA CYS A 94 -1.42 -5.00 -0.40
C CYS A 94 -2.17 -5.74 0.70
N GLU A 95 -2.76 -5.02 1.65
CA GLU A 95 -3.58 -5.61 2.71
C GLU A 95 -4.81 -6.32 2.09
N GLU A 96 -5.47 -5.66 1.14
CA GLU A 96 -6.60 -6.22 0.41
C GLU A 96 -6.19 -7.43 -0.46
N ALA A 97 -5.09 -7.32 -1.21
CA ALA A 97 -4.56 -8.40 -2.03
C ALA A 97 -4.21 -9.64 -1.17
N VAL A 98 -3.50 -9.45 -0.05
CA VAL A 98 -3.11 -10.53 0.86
C VAL A 98 -4.33 -11.14 1.55
N ALA A 99 -5.33 -10.34 1.92
CA ALA A 99 -6.58 -10.84 2.49
C ALA A 99 -7.34 -11.72 1.48
N ALA A 100 -7.49 -11.26 0.24
CA ALA A 100 -8.14 -12.00 -0.83
C ALA A 100 -7.38 -13.30 -1.17
N GLU A 101 -6.05 -13.24 -1.33
CA GLU A 101 -5.21 -14.42 -1.57
C GLU A 101 -5.37 -15.45 -0.45
N LYS A 102 -5.25 -15.01 0.81
CA LYS A 102 -5.41 -15.86 1.99
C LYS A 102 -6.80 -16.50 2.01
N TYR A 103 -7.86 -15.75 1.72
CA TYR A 103 -9.22 -16.27 1.65
C TYR A 103 -9.34 -17.37 0.60
N PHE A 104 -8.89 -17.11 -0.64
CA PHE A 104 -9.00 -18.07 -1.74
C PHE A 104 -8.14 -19.32 -1.57
N ARG A 105 -7.01 -19.20 -0.86
CA ARG A 105 -6.16 -20.33 -0.46
C ARG A 105 -6.86 -21.21 0.57
N MET A 106 -7.53 -20.62 1.55
CA MET A 106 -8.30 -21.37 2.56
C MET A 106 -9.62 -21.93 1.99
N ASN A 107 -10.11 -21.35 0.89
CA ASN A 107 -11.41 -21.67 0.30
C ASN A 107 -11.30 -21.94 -1.21
N PRO A 108 -10.66 -23.04 -1.65
CA PRO A 108 -10.36 -23.30 -3.07
C PRO A 108 -11.62 -23.35 -3.97
N GLY A 109 -12.77 -23.78 -3.44
CA GLY A 109 -14.03 -23.81 -4.21
C GLY A 109 -14.78 -22.48 -4.31
N LYS A 110 -14.36 -21.43 -3.59
CA LYS A 110 -15.04 -20.13 -3.64
C LYS A 110 -14.58 -19.32 -4.86
N LYS A 111 -15.55 -18.65 -5.50
CA LYS A 111 -15.35 -17.81 -6.69
C LYS A 111 -15.16 -16.33 -6.35
N THR A 112 -15.74 -15.89 -5.24
CA THR A 112 -15.67 -14.49 -4.78
C THR A 112 -15.28 -14.40 -3.30
N TYR A 113 -14.61 -13.31 -2.95
CA TYR A 113 -14.29 -12.86 -1.61
C TYR A 113 -15.02 -11.54 -1.37
N LYS A 114 -15.72 -11.42 -0.25
CA LYS A 114 -16.42 -10.18 0.11
C LYS A 114 -15.53 -9.37 1.03
N THR A 115 -15.22 -8.15 0.64
CA THR A 115 -14.55 -7.21 1.54
C THR A 115 -15.57 -6.71 2.57
N THR A 116 -15.22 -6.83 3.85
CA THR A 116 -16.00 -6.20 4.91
C THR A 116 -15.58 -4.74 4.99
N PRO A 117 -16.52 -3.77 5.06
CA PRO A 117 -16.22 -2.36 5.32
C PRO A 117 -15.41 -2.12 6.59
#